data_AF-A0ABC8V2B8-F1
#
_entry.id   AF-A0ABC8V2B8-F1
#
_cell.length_a   1.000
_cell.length_b   1.000
_cell.length_c   1.000
_cell.angle_alpha   90.00
_cell.angle_beta   90.00
_cell.angle_gamma   90.00
#
_symmetry.space_group_name_H-M   'P 1'
#
loop_
_entity.id
_entity.type
_entity.pdbx_description
1 polymer ?
#
loop_
_entity_poly.entity_id
_entity_poly.type
_entity_poly.pdbx_seq_one_letter_code
_entity_poly.pdbx_strand_id
1 'polypeptide(L)'
;MAQLAYSDSMSEGSQHGQGVQIVPFKTCMASLKVLLLHGNLDIWVKEAKNLPNMDMFHKKLGDVFGFGKLNSKIEGSMPSKITSDPYVTISVSNAVIARTFVINNSENPVWIQHFYVPVAHYASEVHFVVKDDDVVGSQIIGAVGIPVEEISSGKKIEGTFPVLNASGKPCKPGAVLTMSIQYTPMEQVSLYHGGVGSGSECQGVPGTYFPLRRGGKVTLYQDAHVDDGCFPKLKLDHNMLYEHGHCWRDIYEAIIQARRLIYITGWSVYHLVRLVRDEGGPKDSTLGELLKAKSQEGVRVLLLVWDDPTSRSILGYKTCYEKGIS
;
A
#
# COMPACT_ATOMS: atom_id res chain seq x y z
N MET A 1 17.57 5.26 -34.17
CA MET A 1 18.39 4.92 -32.99
C MET A 1 18.37 6.11 -32.04
N ALA A 2 17.59 6.00 -30.97
CA ALA A 2 17.69 6.83 -29.78
C ALA A 2 17.00 6.03 -28.68
N GLN A 3 17.80 5.41 -27.80
CA GLN A 3 17.32 4.76 -26.59
C GLN A 3 16.98 5.86 -25.58
N LEU A 4 15.71 5.97 -25.20
CA LEU A 4 15.30 6.72 -24.01
C LEU A 4 15.25 5.71 -22.86
N ALA A 5 16.27 5.74 -22.02
CA ALA A 5 16.25 5.11 -20.71
C ALA A 5 15.28 5.90 -19.83
N TYR A 6 14.12 5.32 -19.53
CA TYR A 6 13.19 5.86 -18.56
C TYR A 6 13.66 5.40 -17.17
N SER A 7 14.23 6.32 -16.40
CA SER A 7 14.51 6.12 -14.99
C SER A 7 13.22 6.35 -14.21
N ASP A 8 12.58 5.27 -13.74
CA ASP A 8 11.50 5.37 -12.77
C ASP A 8 12.06 5.93 -11.46
N SER A 9 11.65 7.14 -11.12
CA SER A 9 11.88 7.72 -9.81
C SER A 9 10.54 8.19 -9.24
N MET A 10 10.28 7.72 -8.01
CA MET A 10 9.38 8.29 -7.01
C MET A 10 7.89 7.93 -7.11
N SER A 11 7.53 6.85 -6.40
CA SER A 11 6.19 6.63 -5.86
C SER A 11 6.32 6.32 -4.36
N GLU A 12 6.28 7.36 -3.52
CA GLU A 12 6.26 7.21 -2.06
C GLU A 12 4.81 7.19 -1.55
N GLY A 13 4.32 5.99 -1.27
CA GLY A 13 3.06 5.71 -0.59
C GLY A 13 3.06 4.25 -0.19
N SER A 14 3.20 3.97 1.12
CA SER A 14 3.65 2.67 1.66
C SER A 14 5.02 2.26 1.11
N GLN A 15 5.92 1.72 1.93
CA GLN A 15 7.16 1.08 1.43
C GLN A 15 6.89 -0.27 0.74
N HIS A 16 5.77 -0.36 0.02
CA HIS A 16 5.36 -1.51 -0.76
C HIS A 16 4.82 -0.98 -2.07
N GLY A 17 5.70 -0.36 -2.87
CA GLY A 17 5.47 -0.30 -4.31
C GLY A 17 5.11 -1.69 -4.80
N GLN A 18 4.20 -1.78 -5.79
CA GLN A 18 3.79 -3.05 -6.38
C GLN A 18 5.04 -3.88 -6.68
N GLY A 19 5.32 -4.84 -5.80
CA GLY A 19 6.57 -5.58 -5.86
C GLY A 19 6.54 -6.40 -7.13
N VAL A 20 7.58 -6.30 -7.95
CA VAL A 20 7.75 -7.26 -9.04
C VAL A 20 8.31 -8.52 -8.41
N GLN A 21 7.50 -9.58 -8.37
CA GLN A 21 7.93 -10.91 -7.98
C GLN A 21 8.14 -11.76 -9.23
N ILE A 22 9.38 -11.92 -9.63
CA ILE A 22 9.73 -12.92 -10.63
C ILE A 22 9.83 -14.27 -9.91
N VAL A 23 9.04 -15.26 -10.34
CA VAL A 23 9.26 -16.66 -9.97
C VAL A 23 10.19 -17.24 -11.03
N PRO A 24 11.47 -17.52 -10.72
CA PRO A 24 12.46 -17.86 -11.75
C PRO A 24 12.31 -19.30 -12.27
N PHE A 25 11.24 -20.00 -11.92
CA PHE A 25 11.01 -21.40 -12.24
C PHE A 25 9.54 -21.69 -12.48
N LYS A 26 9.26 -22.73 -13.26
CA LYS A 26 7.90 -23.19 -13.53
C LYS A 26 7.36 -24.00 -12.36
N THR A 27 6.14 -23.70 -11.94
CA THR A 27 5.38 -24.50 -10.97
C THR A 27 4.57 -25.61 -11.64
N CYS A 28 4.31 -25.49 -12.94
CA CYS A 28 3.65 -26.50 -13.75
C CYS A 28 4.50 -26.92 -14.95
N MET A 29 4.55 -28.23 -15.23
CA MET A 29 5.28 -28.81 -16.37
C MET A 29 4.43 -28.86 -17.65
N ALA A 30 3.11 -28.61 -17.54
CA ALA A 30 2.21 -28.57 -18.69
C ALA A 30 2.29 -27.24 -19.45
N SER A 31 1.83 -27.25 -20.71
CA SER A 31 1.61 -26.01 -21.45
C SER A 31 0.35 -25.33 -20.90
N LEU A 32 0.48 -24.07 -20.48
CA LEU A 32 -0.60 -23.29 -19.89
C LEU A 32 -1.01 -22.16 -20.83
N LYS A 33 -2.31 -21.87 -20.86
CA LYS A 33 -2.86 -20.73 -21.60
C LYS A 33 -2.76 -19.47 -20.75
N VAL A 34 -2.44 -18.35 -21.41
CA VAL A 34 -2.53 -17.02 -20.80
C VAL A 34 -3.96 -16.53 -20.95
N LEU A 35 -4.62 -16.22 -19.83
CA LEU A 35 -5.99 -15.72 -19.79
C LEU A 35 -6.05 -14.41 -19.00
N LEU A 36 -7.06 -13.59 -19.27
CA LEU A 36 -7.33 -12.36 -18.53
C LEU A 36 -8.09 -12.70 -17.24
N LEU A 37 -7.49 -12.36 -16.09
CA LEU A 37 -8.19 -12.27 -14.81
C LEU A 37 -8.62 -10.82 -14.59
N HIS A 38 -9.87 -10.50 -14.93
CA HIS A 38 -10.50 -9.22 -14.66
C HIS A 38 -11.67 -9.40 -13.69
N GLY A 39 -11.51 -8.99 -12.44
CA GLY A 39 -12.48 -9.24 -11.37
C GLY A 39 -11.83 -9.25 -10.00
N ASN A 40 -12.32 -10.09 -9.08
CA ASN A 40 -11.79 -10.18 -7.72
C ASN A 40 -11.33 -11.61 -7.39
N LEU A 41 -10.20 -11.72 -6.69
CA LEU A 41 -9.73 -12.96 -6.08
C LEU A 41 -10.02 -12.93 -4.58
N ASP A 42 -10.74 -13.94 -4.09
CA ASP A 42 -10.91 -14.26 -2.67
C ASP A 42 -9.90 -15.34 -2.29
N ILE A 43 -8.97 -15.01 -1.41
CA ILE A 43 -7.78 -15.81 -1.12
C ILE A 43 -7.62 -16.01 0.38
N TRP A 44 -7.42 -17.25 0.78
CA TRP A 44 -7.01 -17.61 2.14
C TRP A 44 -5.65 -18.29 2.12
N VAL A 45 -4.69 -17.76 2.88
CA VAL A 45 -3.41 -18.42 3.17
C VAL A 45 -3.46 -18.89 4.62
N LYS A 46 -3.60 -20.21 4.83
CA LYS A 46 -3.87 -20.76 6.16
C LYS A 46 -2.59 -21.07 6.92
N GLU A 47 -1.81 -22.03 6.43
CA GLU A 47 -0.61 -22.53 7.11
C GLU A 47 0.35 -23.15 6.11
N ALA A 48 1.62 -23.27 6.49
CA ALA A 48 2.57 -24.17 5.85
C ALA A 48 3.11 -25.17 6.87
N LYS A 49 3.55 -26.33 6.39
CA LYS A 49 4.12 -27.38 7.24
C LYS A 49 5.45 -27.85 6.66
N ASN A 50 6.37 -28.23 7.54
CA ASN A 50 7.69 -28.79 7.23
C ASN A 50 8.54 -27.96 6.26
N LEU A 51 8.51 -26.62 6.38
CA LEU A 51 9.40 -25.77 5.61
C LEU A 51 10.89 -26.07 5.93
N PRO A 52 11.81 -25.87 4.98
CA PRO A 52 13.25 -25.96 5.27
C PRO A 52 13.67 -24.79 6.18
N ASN A 53 14.65 -25.06 7.06
CA ASN A 53 15.35 -24.03 7.82
C ASN A 53 16.41 -23.39 6.91
N MET A 54 16.24 -22.11 6.58
CA MET A 54 17.13 -21.39 5.66
C MET A 54 18.27 -20.64 6.38
N ASP A 55 18.11 -20.28 7.66
CA ASP A 55 19.18 -19.69 8.48
C ASP A 55 20.46 -20.53 8.53
N MET A 56 20.30 -21.86 8.51
CA MET A 56 21.42 -22.80 8.51
C MET A 56 22.13 -22.89 7.14
N PHE A 57 21.50 -22.43 6.06
CA PHE A 57 22.09 -22.42 4.72
C PHE A 57 23.12 -21.28 4.57
N HIS A 58 22.83 -20.11 5.14
CA HIS A 58 23.77 -18.98 5.18
C HIS A 58 25.06 -19.30 5.93
N LYS A 59 24.98 -20.07 7.02
CA LYS A 59 26.19 -20.51 7.76
C LYS A 59 27.09 -21.44 6.94
N LYS A 60 26.52 -22.35 6.15
CA LYS A 60 27.30 -23.28 5.32
C LYS A 60 27.96 -22.60 4.12
N LEU A 61 27.35 -21.56 3.56
CA LEU A 61 27.96 -20.82 2.44
C LEU A 61 29.08 -19.89 2.92
N GLY A 62 28.94 -19.28 4.10
CA GLY A 62 29.99 -18.47 4.72
C GLY A 62 31.27 -19.25 5.04
N ASP A 63 31.13 -20.52 5.48
CA ASP A 63 32.27 -21.40 5.76
C ASP A 63 33.03 -21.86 4.49
N VAL A 64 32.41 -21.81 3.31
CA VAL A 64 33.04 -22.20 2.03
C VAL A 64 33.80 -21.03 1.39
N PHE A 65 33.40 -19.78 1.67
CA PHE A 65 34.08 -18.56 1.21
C PHE A 65 35.06 -18.00 2.27
N GLY A 66 36.06 -18.81 2.65
CA GLY A 66 37.43 -18.33 2.79
C GLY A 66 37.80 -17.23 3.81
N PHE A 67 37.12 -17.11 4.96
CA PHE A 67 37.66 -16.35 6.09
C PHE A 67 37.86 -17.23 7.33
N GLY A 68 39.07 -17.77 7.44
CA GLY A 68 39.77 -18.02 8.70
C GLY A 68 39.08 -18.91 9.74
N LYS A 69 39.56 -20.15 9.84
CA LYS A 69 39.54 -20.94 11.09
C LYS A 69 39.99 -20.05 12.26
N LEU A 70 39.04 -19.64 13.11
CA LEU A 70 39.32 -19.20 14.48
C LEU A 70 38.61 -20.15 15.44
N ASN A 71 39.37 -21.13 15.93
CA ASN A 71 38.96 -21.96 17.05
C ASN A 71 38.89 -21.10 18.31
N SER A 72 37.69 -20.70 18.73
CA SER A 72 37.44 -20.32 20.11
C SER A 72 36.16 -21.00 20.59
N LYS A 73 36.34 -22.03 21.43
CA LYS A 73 35.30 -22.55 22.31
C LYS A 73 34.79 -21.39 23.17
N ILE A 74 33.55 -20.98 22.95
CA ILE A 74 32.77 -20.21 23.92
C ILE A 74 31.59 -21.12 24.29
N GLU A 75 31.75 -21.86 25.39
CA GLU A 75 30.65 -22.45 26.14
C GLU A 75 29.86 -21.31 26.76
N GLY A 76 28.71 -20.98 26.16
CA GLY A 76 27.80 -19.97 26.69
C GLY A 76 26.47 -20.03 25.97
N SER A 77 25.44 -20.52 26.67
CA SER A 77 24.01 -20.41 26.33
C SER A 77 23.63 -20.88 24.92
N MET A 78 23.07 -22.10 24.81
CA MET A 78 22.38 -22.57 23.60
C MET A 78 21.48 -21.44 23.05
N PRO A 79 21.73 -20.91 21.83
CA PRO A 79 20.78 -20.00 21.23
C PRO A 79 19.52 -20.83 20.98
N SER A 80 18.36 -20.26 21.33
CA SER A 80 17.07 -20.74 20.83
C SER A 80 17.25 -21.13 19.36
N LYS A 81 16.82 -22.32 18.96
CA LYS A 81 16.97 -22.83 17.59
C LYS A 81 16.40 -21.79 16.60
N ILE A 82 17.26 -20.92 16.06
CA ILE A 82 16.87 -19.89 15.09
C ILE A 82 16.49 -20.64 13.81
N THR A 83 15.29 -20.40 13.32
CA THR A 83 14.75 -21.00 12.10
C THR A 83 14.13 -19.91 11.24
N SER A 84 13.81 -20.26 9.99
CA SER A 84 13.21 -19.35 9.03
C SER A 84 12.05 -18.55 9.63
N ASP A 85 11.92 -17.31 9.16
CA ASP A 85 10.88 -16.32 9.41
C ASP A 85 9.93 -16.27 8.18
N PRO A 86 9.08 -17.29 7.95
CA PRO A 86 8.38 -17.41 6.68
C PRO A 86 7.21 -16.44 6.51
N TYR A 87 7.00 -16.06 5.25
CA TYR A 87 5.80 -15.41 4.75
C TYR A 87 5.48 -15.84 3.32
N VAL A 88 4.27 -15.51 2.86
CA VAL A 88 3.82 -15.82 1.49
C VAL A 88 3.54 -14.52 0.74
N THR A 89 4.04 -14.45 -0.49
CA THR A 89 3.61 -13.44 -1.48
C THR A 89 2.73 -14.10 -2.52
N ILE A 90 1.67 -13.42 -2.91
CA ILE A 90 0.75 -13.86 -3.95
C ILE A 90 0.99 -12.96 -5.16
N SER A 91 1.24 -13.54 -6.33
CA SER A 91 1.55 -12.78 -7.54
C SER A 91 0.82 -13.28 -8.77
N VAL A 92 0.45 -12.34 -9.63
CA VAL A 92 -0.21 -12.56 -10.92
C VAL A 92 0.59 -11.80 -11.97
N SER A 93 1.08 -12.49 -13.01
CA SER A 93 1.96 -11.87 -14.03
C SER A 93 3.14 -11.09 -13.44
N ASN A 94 3.79 -11.65 -12.42
CA ASN A 94 4.86 -11.04 -11.62
C ASN A 94 4.46 -9.83 -10.76
N ALA A 95 3.22 -9.34 -10.82
CA ALA A 95 2.77 -8.30 -9.89
C ALA A 95 2.39 -8.95 -8.55
N VAL A 96 3.01 -8.53 -7.44
CA VAL A 96 2.59 -8.95 -6.10
C VAL A 96 1.27 -8.28 -5.76
N ILE A 97 0.22 -9.08 -5.60
CA ILE A 97 -1.14 -8.62 -5.30
C ILE A 97 -1.48 -8.73 -3.81
N ALA A 98 -0.75 -9.56 -3.05
CA ALA A 98 -0.93 -9.68 -1.61
C ALA A 98 0.32 -10.29 -0.94
N ARG A 99 0.48 -10.03 0.36
CA ARG A 99 1.56 -10.56 1.21
C ARG A 99 1.01 -10.88 2.59
N THR A 100 1.40 -12.03 3.15
CA THR A 100 1.07 -12.35 4.55
C THR A 100 2.00 -11.66 5.55
N PHE A 101 1.59 -11.60 6.82
CA PHE A 101 2.53 -11.35 7.92
C PHE A 101 3.71 -12.34 7.89
N VAL A 102 4.84 -11.89 8.40
CA VAL A 102 6.01 -12.72 8.70
C VAL A 102 5.76 -13.42 10.03
N ILE A 103 6.00 -14.72 10.08
CA ILE A 103 5.92 -15.52 11.31
C ILE A 103 7.33 -15.91 11.70
N ASN A 104 7.81 -15.41 12.82
CA ASN A 104 9.22 -15.59 13.17
C ASN A 104 9.49 -17.01 13.68
N ASN A 105 10.66 -17.57 13.32
CA ASN A 105 11.23 -18.80 13.83
C ASN A 105 10.27 -20.00 13.78
N SER A 106 9.66 -20.23 12.62
CA SER A 106 8.72 -21.34 12.44
C SER A 106 8.86 -22.07 11.12
N GLU A 107 9.19 -23.36 11.17
CA GLU A 107 9.07 -24.27 10.02
C GLU A 107 7.61 -24.70 9.73
N ASN A 108 6.67 -24.35 10.61
CA ASN A 108 5.24 -24.68 10.50
C ASN A 108 4.37 -23.44 10.78
N PRO A 109 4.50 -22.37 9.98
CA PRO A 109 3.79 -21.11 10.23
C PRO A 109 2.29 -21.26 10.00
N VAL A 110 1.51 -20.57 10.84
CA VAL A 110 0.05 -20.47 10.73
C VAL A 110 -0.30 -18.99 10.59
N TRP A 111 -0.79 -18.60 9.42
CA TRP A 111 -1.11 -17.21 9.09
C TRP A 111 -2.60 -16.92 9.24
N ILE A 112 -3.47 -17.81 8.74
CA ILE A 112 -4.93 -17.65 8.69
C ILE A 112 -5.32 -16.25 8.18
N GLN A 113 -4.73 -15.86 7.06
CA GLN A 113 -4.93 -14.52 6.48
C GLN A 113 -5.80 -14.57 5.24
N HIS A 114 -6.75 -13.64 5.20
CA HIS A 114 -7.71 -13.45 4.13
C HIS A 114 -7.35 -12.22 3.30
N PHE A 115 -7.46 -12.35 1.99
CA PHE A 115 -7.30 -11.26 1.04
C PHE A 115 -8.46 -11.26 0.06
N TYR A 116 -9.00 -10.08 -0.22
CA TYR A 116 -9.96 -9.87 -1.28
C TYR A 116 -9.39 -8.81 -2.23
N VAL A 117 -8.86 -9.23 -3.37
CA VAL A 117 -8.00 -8.38 -4.20
C VAL A 117 -8.57 -8.24 -5.62
N PRO A 118 -8.77 -7.01 -6.11
CA PRO A 118 -9.12 -6.78 -7.50
C PRO A 118 -7.92 -7.10 -8.41
N VAL A 119 -8.18 -7.75 -9.53
CA VAL A 119 -7.20 -8.13 -10.54
C VAL A 119 -7.66 -7.71 -11.93
N ALA A 120 -6.71 -7.30 -12.78
CA ALA A 120 -6.91 -6.98 -14.19
C ALA A 120 -5.66 -7.38 -14.99
N HIS A 121 -5.25 -8.64 -14.87
CA HIS A 121 -3.95 -9.12 -15.35
C HIS A 121 -4.10 -10.30 -16.32
N TYR A 122 -3.27 -10.34 -17.36
CA TYR A 122 -3.08 -11.55 -18.18
C TYR A 122 -2.07 -12.47 -17.49
N ALA A 123 -2.46 -13.70 -17.19
CA ALA A 123 -1.56 -14.66 -16.55
C ALA A 123 -1.88 -16.10 -16.96
N SER A 124 -0.87 -16.97 -16.88
CA SER A 124 -1.04 -18.42 -17.00
C SER A 124 -1.22 -19.11 -15.64
N GLU A 125 -0.62 -18.55 -14.59
CA GLU A 125 -0.70 -19.04 -13.20
C GLU A 125 -0.83 -17.88 -12.22
N VAL A 126 -1.48 -18.15 -11.08
CA VAL A 126 -1.34 -17.36 -9.86
C VAL A 126 -0.34 -18.07 -8.96
N HIS A 127 0.72 -17.36 -8.55
CA HIS A 127 1.79 -17.93 -7.75
C HIS A 127 1.70 -17.51 -6.30
N PHE A 128 1.85 -18.48 -5.40
CA PHE A 128 2.02 -18.31 -3.98
C PHE A 128 3.46 -18.67 -3.63
N VAL A 129 4.29 -17.66 -3.44
CA VAL A 129 5.72 -17.80 -3.22
C VAL A 129 5.99 -17.72 -1.72
N VAL A 130 6.45 -18.83 -1.15
CA VAL A 130 6.90 -18.91 0.25
C VAL A 130 8.33 -18.39 0.31
N LYS A 131 8.58 -17.47 1.23
CA LYS A 131 9.85 -16.80 1.40
C LYS A 131 10.27 -16.79 2.86
N ASP A 132 11.56 -16.62 3.07
CA ASP A 132 12.16 -16.27 4.35
C ASP A 132 12.45 -14.76 4.40
N ASP A 133 12.23 -14.12 5.55
CA ASP A 133 12.46 -12.69 5.76
C ASP A 133 13.78 -12.46 6.51
N ASP A 134 14.90 -12.49 5.79
CA ASP A 134 16.21 -12.25 6.38
C ASP A 134 16.58 -10.76 6.46
N VAL A 135 17.44 -10.41 7.43
CA VAL A 135 17.97 -9.05 7.65
C VAL A 135 18.66 -8.45 6.40
N VAL A 136 19.18 -9.29 5.50
CA VAL A 136 19.91 -8.88 4.28
C VAL A 136 19.06 -9.06 3.00
N GLY A 137 17.76 -9.30 3.14
CA GLY A 137 16.81 -9.42 2.04
C GLY A 137 16.18 -10.81 1.94
N SER A 138 14.97 -10.88 1.38
CA SER A 138 14.16 -12.11 1.43
C SER A 138 14.63 -13.20 0.48
N GLN A 139 14.72 -14.44 0.95
CA GLN A 139 15.04 -15.62 0.13
C GLN A 139 13.79 -16.41 -0.25
N ILE A 140 13.70 -16.92 -1.49
CA ILE A 140 12.61 -17.83 -1.90
C ILE A 140 12.86 -19.23 -1.35
N ILE A 141 11.90 -19.75 -0.59
CA ILE A 141 11.86 -21.15 -0.13
C ILE A 141 11.29 -22.05 -1.23
N GLY A 142 10.22 -21.59 -1.88
CA GLY A 142 9.57 -22.29 -2.98
C GLY A 142 8.23 -21.64 -3.34
N ALA A 143 7.48 -22.25 -4.24
CA ALA A 143 6.21 -21.71 -4.70
C ALA A 143 5.17 -22.80 -4.97
N VAL A 144 3.90 -22.40 -4.89
CA VAL A 144 2.74 -23.13 -5.40
C VAL A 144 2.16 -22.28 -6.54
N GLY A 145 2.00 -22.87 -7.72
CA GLY A 145 1.31 -22.24 -8.85
C GLY A 145 -0.05 -22.88 -9.08
N ILE A 146 -1.07 -22.06 -9.24
CA ILE A 146 -2.42 -22.49 -9.60
C ILE A 146 -2.73 -21.99 -11.01
N PRO A 147 -3.01 -22.88 -11.97
CA PRO A 147 -3.34 -22.48 -13.34
C PRO A 147 -4.54 -21.54 -13.41
N VAL A 148 -4.42 -20.47 -14.19
CA VAL A 148 -5.52 -19.51 -14.39
C VAL A 148 -6.71 -20.16 -15.09
N GLU A 149 -6.49 -21.17 -15.92
CA GLU A 149 -7.57 -21.93 -16.58
C GLU A 149 -8.47 -22.63 -15.54
N GLU A 150 -7.92 -23.12 -14.43
CA GLU A 150 -8.70 -23.70 -13.32
C GLU A 150 -9.45 -22.62 -12.53
N ILE A 151 -8.76 -21.52 -12.21
CA ILE A 151 -9.32 -20.38 -11.47
C ILE A 151 -10.48 -19.73 -12.23
N SER A 152 -10.37 -19.62 -13.55
CA SER A 152 -11.36 -19.00 -14.44
C SER A 152 -12.71 -19.71 -14.42
N SER A 153 -12.78 -20.95 -13.95
CA SER A 153 -14.05 -21.67 -13.76
C SER A 153 -14.93 -21.09 -12.65
N GLY A 154 -14.40 -20.21 -11.79
CA GLY A 154 -15.09 -19.61 -10.65
C GLY A 154 -15.29 -20.57 -9.46
N LYS A 155 -14.90 -21.85 -9.60
CA LYS A 155 -14.92 -22.82 -8.50
C LYS A 155 -13.87 -22.46 -7.46
N LYS A 156 -14.21 -22.63 -6.18
CA LYS A 156 -13.24 -22.50 -5.09
C LYS A 156 -12.23 -23.64 -5.17
N ILE A 157 -10.97 -23.30 -5.34
CA ILE A 157 -9.84 -24.22 -5.26
C ILE A 157 -9.34 -24.15 -3.82
N GLU A 158 -9.40 -25.26 -3.09
CA GLU A 158 -9.00 -25.33 -1.68
C GLU A 158 -8.29 -26.65 -1.40
N GLY A 159 -7.16 -26.59 -0.69
CA GLY A 159 -6.40 -27.79 -0.38
C GLY A 159 -5.02 -27.52 0.20
N THR A 160 -4.23 -28.58 0.26
CA THR A 160 -2.85 -28.59 0.72
C THR A 160 -1.95 -28.98 -0.45
N PHE A 161 -1.07 -28.07 -0.84
CA PHE A 161 -0.27 -28.18 -2.07
C PHE A 161 1.22 -28.31 -1.73
N PRO A 162 1.99 -29.12 -2.47
CA PRO A 162 3.43 -29.22 -2.28
C PRO A 162 4.13 -27.90 -2.63
N VAL A 163 5.03 -27.44 -1.77
CA VAL A 163 5.85 -26.24 -2.05
C VAL A 163 7.01 -26.65 -2.96
N LEU A 164 7.01 -26.16 -4.19
CA LEU A 164 7.97 -26.56 -5.22
C LEU A 164 9.19 -25.64 -5.25
N ASN A 165 10.37 -26.21 -5.50
CA ASN A 165 11.61 -25.47 -5.74
C ASN A 165 11.86 -25.24 -7.24
N ALA A 166 13.01 -24.67 -7.57
CA ALA A 166 13.40 -24.37 -8.96
C ALA A 166 13.48 -25.58 -9.90
N SER A 167 13.61 -26.80 -9.36
CA SER A 167 13.62 -28.04 -10.14
C SER A 167 12.24 -28.64 -10.38
N GLY A 168 11.16 -27.96 -9.94
CA GLY A 168 9.80 -28.48 -10.00
C GLY A 168 9.52 -29.62 -9.01
N LYS A 169 10.41 -29.84 -8.04
CA LYS A 169 10.27 -30.86 -6.99
C LYS A 169 9.92 -30.20 -5.65
N PRO A 170 9.29 -30.93 -4.71
CA PRO A 170 9.08 -30.42 -3.35
C PRO A 170 10.39 -29.92 -2.73
N CYS A 171 10.37 -28.74 -2.10
CA CYS A 171 11.56 -28.11 -1.53
C CYS A 171 12.16 -28.91 -0.35
N LYS A 172 11.31 -29.62 0.40
CA LYS A 172 11.65 -30.59 1.44
C LYS A 172 10.53 -31.64 1.51
N PRO A 173 10.82 -32.92 1.80
CA PRO A 173 9.78 -33.93 1.98
C PRO A 173 8.73 -33.48 3.01
N GLY A 174 7.46 -33.49 2.62
CA GLY A 174 6.35 -33.05 3.46
C GLY A 174 6.17 -31.53 3.55
N ALA A 175 6.95 -30.73 2.81
CA ALA A 175 6.78 -29.28 2.74
C ALA A 175 5.55 -28.92 1.92
N VAL A 176 4.53 -28.37 2.59
CA VAL A 176 3.23 -28.08 2.00
C VAL A 176 2.67 -26.74 2.44
N LEU A 177 1.82 -26.15 1.60
CA LEU A 177 1.08 -24.92 1.83
C LEU A 177 -0.42 -25.21 1.74
N THR A 178 -1.17 -24.88 2.79
CA THR A 178 -2.62 -25.00 2.83
C THR A 178 -3.26 -23.65 2.52
N MET A 179 -4.10 -23.59 1.49
CA MET A 179 -4.72 -22.36 1.00
C MET A 179 -6.09 -22.58 0.36
N SER A 180 -6.79 -21.49 0.06
CA SER A 180 -7.83 -21.48 -0.95
C SER A 180 -7.80 -20.23 -1.82
N ILE A 181 -8.29 -20.35 -3.05
CA ILE A 181 -8.50 -19.25 -4.00
C ILE A 181 -9.82 -19.44 -4.73
N GLN A 182 -10.58 -18.36 -4.88
CA GLN A 182 -11.78 -18.30 -5.70
C GLN A 182 -11.80 -17.00 -6.49
N TYR A 183 -12.19 -17.09 -7.76
CA TYR A 183 -12.29 -15.94 -8.64
C TYR A 183 -13.75 -15.58 -8.89
N THR A 184 -14.06 -14.29 -8.77
CA THR A 184 -15.32 -13.70 -9.19
C THR A 184 -15.04 -12.78 -10.38
N PRO A 185 -15.52 -13.10 -11.59
CA PRO A 185 -15.32 -12.24 -12.75
C PRO A 185 -16.07 -10.92 -12.60
N MET A 186 -15.58 -9.87 -13.24
CA MET A 186 -16.08 -8.50 -13.10
C MET A 186 -17.59 -8.39 -13.37
N GLU A 187 -18.10 -9.15 -14.33
CA GLU A 187 -19.51 -9.23 -14.72
C GLU A 187 -20.42 -9.83 -13.63
N GLN A 188 -19.85 -10.45 -12.60
CA GLN A 188 -20.60 -10.99 -11.45
C GLN A 188 -20.50 -10.10 -10.21
N VAL A 189 -19.70 -9.03 -10.25
CA VAL A 189 -19.53 -8.11 -9.13
C VAL A 189 -20.68 -7.09 -9.12
N SER A 190 -21.74 -7.40 -8.38
CA SER A 190 -22.97 -6.59 -8.29
C SER A 190 -22.74 -5.12 -7.94
N LEU A 191 -21.71 -4.81 -7.16
CA LEU A 191 -21.35 -3.44 -6.76
C LEU A 191 -21.19 -2.48 -7.95
N TYR A 192 -20.71 -2.99 -9.09
CA TYR A 192 -20.39 -2.18 -10.26
C TYR A 192 -21.49 -2.19 -11.33
N HIS A 193 -22.61 -2.89 -11.07
CA HIS A 193 -23.75 -2.93 -11.98
C HIS A 193 -24.66 -1.73 -11.73
N GLY A 194 -25.00 -1.00 -12.80
CA GLY A 194 -26.01 0.07 -12.75
C GLY A 194 -25.54 1.42 -12.22
N GLY A 195 -24.29 1.55 -11.76
CA GLY A 195 -23.77 2.83 -11.25
C GLY A 195 -24.30 3.22 -9.87
N VAL A 196 -23.91 4.42 -9.41
CA VAL A 196 -24.24 4.90 -8.06
C VAL A 196 -25.75 5.12 -7.93
N GLY A 197 -26.36 4.47 -6.93
CA GLY A 197 -27.78 4.68 -6.58
C GLY A 197 -28.77 3.71 -7.24
N SER A 198 -28.31 2.76 -8.07
CA SER A 198 -29.19 1.79 -8.75
C SER A 198 -29.63 0.61 -7.88
N GLY A 199 -29.09 0.46 -6.68
CA GLY A 199 -29.52 -0.51 -5.67
C GLY A 199 -30.24 0.16 -4.49
N SER A 200 -31.20 -0.54 -3.87
CA SER A 200 -31.97 -0.06 -2.71
C SER A 200 -31.11 0.30 -1.50
N GLU A 201 -29.87 -0.17 -1.45
CA GLU A 201 -28.89 0.15 -0.42
C GLU A 201 -27.55 0.54 -1.06
N CYS A 202 -27.35 1.83 -1.37
CA CYS A 202 -26.01 2.33 -1.68
C CYS A 202 -25.13 2.22 -0.42
N GLN A 203 -24.35 1.14 -0.29
CA GLN A 203 -23.50 0.85 0.87
C GLN A 203 -22.12 1.55 0.82
N GLY A 204 -21.79 2.18 -0.31
CA GLY A 204 -20.47 2.79 -0.55
C GLY A 204 -19.44 1.77 -1.01
N VAL A 205 -18.16 2.14 -0.96
CA VAL A 205 -17.07 1.22 -1.27
C VAL A 205 -16.90 0.24 -0.09
N PRO A 206 -16.97 -1.08 -0.30
CA PRO A 206 -16.83 -2.07 0.77
C PRO A 206 -15.38 -2.19 1.24
N GLY A 207 -15.17 -2.72 2.46
CA GLY A 207 -13.83 -3.02 2.98
C GLY A 207 -12.98 -1.80 3.33
N THR A 208 -13.56 -0.61 3.40
CA THR A 208 -12.85 0.63 3.77
C THR A 208 -12.86 0.85 5.28
N TYR A 209 -11.78 1.46 5.80
CA TYR A 209 -11.68 1.82 7.22
C TYR A 209 -12.76 2.82 7.65
N PHE A 210 -13.09 3.78 6.78
CA PHE A 210 -14.19 4.71 7.00
C PHE A 210 -15.42 4.27 6.18
N PRO A 211 -16.57 4.03 6.84
CA PRO A 211 -17.79 3.67 6.15
C PRO A 211 -18.45 4.88 5.48
N LEU A 212 -19.39 4.63 4.56
CA LEU A 212 -20.22 5.66 3.96
C LEU A 212 -21.02 6.41 5.04
N ARG A 213 -20.96 7.75 5.01
CA ARG A 213 -21.75 8.63 5.88
C ARG A 213 -22.82 9.34 5.06
N ARG A 214 -24.02 9.45 5.62
CA ARG A 214 -25.18 10.13 5.01
C ARG A 214 -25.43 11.48 5.68
N GLY A 215 -26.08 12.40 4.97
CA GLY A 215 -26.38 13.75 5.46
C GLY A 215 -25.19 14.71 5.44
N GLY A 216 -24.09 14.35 4.79
CA GLY A 216 -22.95 15.25 4.58
C GLY A 216 -23.26 16.29 3.51
N LYS A 217 -22.72 17.50 3.68
CA LYS A 217 -22.65 18.53 2.63
C LYS A 217 -21.21 18.59 2.14
N VAL A 218 -21.03 18.49 0.82
CA VAL A 218 -19.72 18.64 0.17
C VAL A 218 -19.73 19.95 -0.60
N THR A 219 -18.80 20.84 -0.29
CA THR A 219 -18.50 22.02 -1.12
C THR A 219 -17.36 21.65 -2.05
N LEU A 220 -17.58 21.78 -3.36
CA LEU A 220 -16.56 21.53 -4.36
C LEU A 220 -15.78 22.83 -4.61
N TYR A 221 -14.46 22.74 -4.51
CA TYR A 221 -13.57 23.86 -4.77
C TYR A 221 -12.85 23.65 -6.08
N GLN A 222 -13.02 24.61 -7.00
CA GLN A 222 -12.18 24.76 -8.17
C GLN A 222 -11.12 25.81 -7.81
N ASP A 223 -9.85 25.41 -7.83
CA ASP A 223 -8.71 26.25 -7.45
C ASP A 223 -8.78 26.80 -5.99
N ALA A 224 -7.80 27.64 -5.63
CA ALA A 224 -7.74 28.28 -4.32
C ALA A 224 -8.79 29.42 -4.18
N HIS A 225 -9.04 30.11 -5.29
CA HIS A 225 -9.94 31.25 -5.40
C HIS A 225 -10.46 31.34 -6.84
N VAL A 226 -11.69 31.81 -6.98
CA VAL A 226 -12.36 32.05 -8.26
C VAL A 226 -12.97 33.44 -8.19
N ASP A 227 -12.65 34.28 -9.16
CA ASP A 227 -13.23 35.63 -9.28
C ASP A 227 -14.68 35.55 -9.80
N ASP A 228 -15.50 36.48 -9.32
CA ASP A 228 -16.90 36.56 -9.72
C ASP A 228 -17.05 36.88 -11.22
N GLY A 229 -17.95 36.16 -11.89
CA GLY A 229 -18.29 36.39 -13.29
C GLY A 229 -17.31 35.78 -14.31
N CYS A 230 -16.24 35.11 -13.87
CA CYS A 230 -15.29 34.45 -14.77
C CYS A 230 -15.82 33.16 -15.41
N PHE A 231 -16.89 32.57 -14.86
CA PHE A 231 -17.47 31.32 -15.35
C PHE A 231 -18.90 31.47 -15.85
N PRO A 232 -19.33 30.64 -16.82
CA PRO A 232 -20.70 30.64 -17.29
C PRO A 232 -21.66 30.21 -16.18
N LYS A 233 -22.87 30.78 -16.19
CA LYS A 233 -23.93 30.40 -15.26
C LYS A 233 -24.44 29.00 -15.60
N LEU A 234 -24.07 28.01 -14.80
CA LEU A 234 -24.53 26.63 -14.93
C LEU A 234 -25.84 26.44 -14.17
N LYS A 235 -26.87 25.92 -14.84
CA LYS A 235 -28.14 25.55 -14.21
C LYS A 235 -28.08 24.10 -13.74
N LEU A 236 -28.41 23.90 -12.48
CA LEU A 236 -28.61 22.61 -11.85
C LEU A 236 -30.10 22.24 -11.88
N ASP A 237 -30.41 21.07 -11.34
CA ASP A 237 -31.77 20.62 -11.17
C ASP A 237 -32.60 21.61 -10.32
N HIS A 238 -33.93 21.59 -10.48
CA HIS A 238 -34.84 22.55 -9.83
C HIS A 238 -34.54 24.03 -10.14
N ASN A 239 -33.96 24.34 -11.30
CA ASN A 239 -33.59 25.69 -11.75
C ASN A 239 -32.62 26.44 -10.82
N MET A 240 -31.87 25.73 -9.97
CA MET A 240 -30.83 26.31 -9.14
C MET A 240 -29.64 26.73 -10.00
N LEU A 241 -28.95 27.82 -9.64
CA LEU A 241 -27.68 28.18 -10.26
C LEU A 241 -26.53 27.55 -9.45
N TYR A 242 -25.53 27.04 -10.16
CA TYR A 242 -24.31 26.58 -9.53
C TYR A 242 -23.52 27.78 -9.00
N GLU A 243 -23.17 27.71 -7.71
CA GLU A 243 -22.33 28.69 -7.04
C GLU A 243 -20.94 28.06 -6.81
N HIS A 244 -19.90 28.76 -7.28
CA HIS A 244 -18.52 28.32 -7.09
C HIS A 244 -18.09 28.55 -5.64
N GLY A 245 -17.45 27.57 -5.02
CA GLY A 245 -16.88 27.71 -3.67
C GLY A 245 -15.55 28.47 -3.69
N HIS A 246 -15.25 29.21 -2.61
CA HIS A 246 -14.00 29.96 -2.47
C HIS A 246 -13.09 29.29 -1.43
N CYS A 247 -12.30 28.30 -1.85
CA CYS A 247 -11.53 27.42 -0.97
C CYS A 247 -10.74 28.14 0.12
N TRP A 248 -9.84 29.05 -0.25
CA TRP A 248 -8.97 29.71 0.72
C TRP A 248 -9.70 30.72 1.61
N ARG A 249 -10.79 31.31 1.10
CA ARG A 249 -11.68 32.17 1.89
C ARG A 249 -12.43 31.34 2.93
N ASP A 250 -12.98 30.20 2.55
CA ASP A 250 -13.68 29.30 3.47
C ASP A 250 -12.74 28.70 4.52
N ILE A 251 -11.49 28.37 4.15
CA ILE A 251 -10.45 27.96 5.11
C ILE A 251 -10.13 29.10 6.08
N TYR A 252 -9.95 30.32 5.58
CA TYR A 252 -9.69 31.50 6.40
C TYR A 252 -10.81 31.75 7.43
N GLU A 253 -12.07 31.72 6.97
CA GLU A 253 -13.24 31.87 7.85
C GLU A 253 -13.33 30.75 8.88
N ALA A 254 -13.08 29.49 8.48
CA ALA A 254 -13.08 28.36 9.39
C ALA A 254 -12.01 28.50 10.51
N ILE A 255 -10.82 29.01 10.18
CA ILE A 255 -9.75 29.29 11.15
C ILE A 255 -10.18 30.37 12.14
N ILE A 256 -10.73 31.48 11.65
CA ILE A 256 -11.11 32.62 12.49
C ILE A 256 -12.26 32.25 13.43
N GLN A 257 -13.26 31.53 12.91
CA GLN A 257 -14.45 31.17 13.65
C GLN A 257 -14.21 29.99 14.63
N ALA A 258 -13.08 29.28 14.53
CA ALA A 258 -12.75 28.18 15.41
C ALA A 258 -12.65 28.64 16.88
N ARG A 259 -13.29 27.88 17.78
CA ARG A 259 -13.31 28.16 19.24
C ARG A 259 -12.66 27.07 20.10
N ARG A 260 -12.32 25.92 19.52
CA ARG A 260 -11.87 24.75 20.29
C ARG A 260 -10.61 24.11 19.74
N LEU A 261 -10.61 23.79 18.45
CA LEU A 261 -9.49 23.10 17.81
C LEU A 261 -9.29 23.55 16.38
N ILE A 262 -8.03 23.54 15.94
CA ILE A 262 -7.60 23.67 14.55
C ILE A 262 -6.53 22.61 14.33
N TYR A 263 -6.82 21.61 13.49
CA TYR A 263 -5.87 20.57 13.12
C TYR A 263 -5.51 20.72 11.65
N ILE A 264 -4.22 20.83 11.36
CA ILE A 264 -3.70 20.98 10.00
C ILE A 264 -2.68 19.88 9.76
N THR A 265 -2.85 19.14 8.68
CA THR A 265 -1.83 18.23 8.15
C THR A 265 -1.48 18.66 6.74
N GLY A 266 -0.22 18.52 6.37
CA GLY A 266 0.22 18.95 5.05
C GLY A 266 1.62 18.46 4.72
N TRP A 267 1.84 18.18 3.44
CA TRP A 267 3.16 17.90 2.90
C TRP A 267 4.11 19.10 3.10
N SER A 268 3.60 20.31 2.90
CA SER A 268 4.30 21.56 3.19
C SER A 268 3.32 22.62 3.68
N VAL A 269 3.74 23.43 4.64
CA VAL A 269 2.96 24.57 5.17
C VAL A 269 3.83 25.81 5.16
N TYR A 270 3.55 26.72 4.23
CA TYR A 270 4.24 28.01 4.15
C TYR A 270 3.52 29.06 4.99
N HIS A 271 4.04 29.32 6.20
CA HIS A 271 3.36 30.15 7.19
C HIS A 271 3.20 31.62 6.78
N LEU A 272 3.98 32.14 5.81
CA LEU A 272 3.89 33.52 5.32
C LEU A 272 2.81 33.70 4.25
N VAL A 273 2.14 32.63 3.81
CA VAL A 273 1.06 32.75 2.83
C VAL A 273 -0.12 33.53 3.39
N ARG A 274 -0.76 34.32 2.54
CA ARG A 274 -2.05 34.98 2.80
C ARG A 274 -3.16 34.22 2.08
N LEU A 275 -4.18 33.81 2.82
CA LEU A 275 -5.31 33.03 2.30
C LEU A 275 -6.30 33.88 1.51
N VAL A 276 -6.60 35.09 1.98
CA VAL A 276 -7.48 36.04 1.30
C VAL A 276 -6.61 37.15 0.70
N ARG A 277 -6.79 37.44 -0.59
CA ARG A 277 -5.92 38.35 -1.36
C ARG A 277 -6.69 39.34 -2.25
N ASP A 278 -8.01 39.28 -2.25
CA ASP A 278 -8.87 40.15 -3.04
C ASP A 278 -9.05 41.53 -2.40
N GLU A 279 -9.37 42.52 -3.23
CA GLU A 279 -9.53 43.90 -2.80
C GLU A 279 -10.81 44.04 -1.95
N GLY A 280 -10.65 44.24 -0.65
CA GLY A 280 -11.74 44.35 0.33
C GLY A 280 -11.75 43.27 1.40
N GLY A 281 -10.87 42.26 1.30
CA GLY A 281 -10.66 41.28 2.36
C GLY A 281 -9.99 41.86 3.63
N PRO A 282 -10.13 41.19 4.79
CA PRO A 282 -9.46 41.59 6.02
C PRO A 282 -7.94 41.73 5.81
N LYS A 283 -7.40 42.87 6.22
CA LYS A 283 -6.02 43.27 5.96
C LYS A 283 -5.00 42.35 6.67
N ASP A 284 -4.09 41.82 5.86
CA ASP A 284 -2.67 41.58 6.19
C ASP A 284 -2.32 40.56 7.30
N SER A 285 -3.07 39.49 7.52
CA SER A 285 -2.61 38.39 8.38
C SER A 285 -2.14 37.18 7.57
N THR A 286 -0.87 36.81 7.75
CA THR A 286 -0.33 35.54 7.24
C THR A 286 -0.95 34.35 7.97
N LEU A 287 -0.93 33.17 7.36
CA LEU A 287 -1.43 31.94 7.97
C LEU A 287 -0.80 31.69 9.35
N GLY A 288 0.51 31.91 9.47
CA GLY A 288 1.23 31.74 10.74
C GLY A 288 0.74 32.68 11.83
N GLU A 289 0.47 33.94 11.50
CA GLU A 289 -0.06 34.93 12.45
C GLU A 289 -1.47 34.57 12.88
N LEU A 290 -2.34 34.15 11.95
CA LEU A 290 -3.70 33.70 12.26
C LEU A 290 -3.67 32.53 13.25
N LEU A 291 -2.88 31.50 12.97
CA LEU A 291 -2.79 30.32 13.83
C LEU A 291 -2.23 30.66 15.21
N LYS A 292 -1.21 31.54 15.29
CA LYS A 292 -0.68 32.03 16.56
C LYS A 292 -1.71 32.80 17.37
N ALA A 293 -2.45 33.71 16.73
CA ALA A 293 -3.52 34.47 17.38
C ALA A 293 -4.60 33.55 17.96
N LYS A 294 -5.08 32.58 17.18
CA LYS A 294 -6.06 31.58 17.66
C LYS A 294 -5.51 30.76 18.83
N SER A 295 -4.23 30.39 18.80
CA SER A 295 -3.61 29.68 19.93
C SER A 295 -3.56 30.54 21.19
N GLN A 296 -3.29 31.84 21.07
CA GLN A 296 -3.28 32.78 22.20
C GLN A 296 -4.67 33.02 22.79
N GLU A 297 -5.72 32.92 21.98
CA GLU A 297 -7.13 32.91 22.42
C GLU A 297 -7.53 31.62 23.16
N GLY A 298 -6.64 30.62 23.24
CA GLY A 298 -6.89 29.34 23.90
C GLY A 298 -7.44 28.24 22.98
N VAL A 299 -7.49 28.45 21.66
CA VAL A 299 -7.84 27.39 20.70
C VAL A 299 -6.67 26.41 20.60
N ARG A 300 -6.95 25.11 20.65
CA ARG A 300 -5.91 24.08 20.47
C ARG A 300 -5.52 23.97 19.00
N VAL A 301 -4.36 24.51 18.66
CA VAL A 301 -3.80 24.46 17.30
C VAL A 301 -2.72 23.38 17.22
N LEU A 302 -2.95 22.32 16.43
CA LEU A 302 -1.99 21.22 16.23
C LEU A 302 -1.67 21.07 14.74
N LEU A 303 -0.37 21.02 14.43
CA LEU A 303 0.12 20.84 13.07
C LEU A 303 0.90 19.52 12.96
N LEU A 304 0.59 18.73 11.94
CA LEU A 304 1.38 17.56 11.54
C LEU A 304 1.89 17.80 10.12
N VAL A 305 3.05 18.44 10.02
CA VAL A 305 3.71 18.75 8.74
C VAL A 305 4.72 17.65 8.45
N TRP A 306 4.79 17.21 7.20
CA TRP A 306 5.78 16.22 6.79
C TRP A 306 7.20 16.75 7.01
N ASP A 307 8.01 15.98 7.74
CA ASP A 307 9.43 16.26 7.95
C ASP A 307 10.24 15.49 6.90
N ASP A 308 10.51 16.13 5.77
CA ASP A 308 11.26 15.54 4.67
C ASP A 308 12.73 15.26 5.09
N PRO A 309 13.14 14.00 5.28
CA PRO A 309 14.49 13.67 5.71
C PRO A 309 15.54 13.97 4.64
N THR A 310 15.14 14.10 3.37
CA THR A 310 16.04 14.40 2.24
C THR A 310 16.24 15.90 2.04
N SER A 311 15.37 16.73 2.60
CA SER A 311 15.49 18.20 2.61
C SER A 311 16.54 18.70 3.61
N ARG A 312 16.98 17.86 4.56
CA ARG A 312 18.08 18.15 5.50
C ARG A 312 19.42 17.79 4.88
N SER A 313 19.90 18.66 3.99
CA SER A 313 21.25 18.67 3.39
C SER A 313 21.98 17.32 3.30
N ILE A 314 21.78 16.59 2.20
CA ILE A 314 22.82 15.67 1.72
C ILE A 314 23.91 16.55 1.08
N LEU A 315 25.12 16.51 1.67
CA LEU A 315 26.35 17.16 1.17
C LEU A 315 26.35 18.71 1.14
N GLY A 316 26.37 19.35 2.32
CA GLY A 316 27.11 20.61 2.52
C GLY A 316 26.56 21.90 1.89
N TYR A 317 25.44 21.86 1.16
CA TYR A 317 24.74 23.08 0.73
C TYR A 317 23.68 23.47 1.76
N LYS A 318 23.93 24.57 2.48
CA LYS A 318 22.92 25.24 3.31
C LYS A 318 21.88 25.87 2.39
N THR A 319 20.67 25.32 2.34
CA THR A 319 19.49 26.10 1.99
C THR A 319 19.14 26.97 3.19
N CYS A 320 19.01 28.28 2.96
CA CYS A 320 18.77 29.28 4.00
C CYS A 320 17.44 29.02 4.71
N TYR A 321 17.48 28.40 5.89
CA TYR A 321 16.44 28.52 6.90
C TYR A 321 16.95 29.42 8.01
N GLU A 322 16.40 30.64 8.09
CA GLU A 322 16.43 31.43 9.31
C GLU A 322 15.59 30.74 10.38
N LYS A 323 16.14 30.74 11.60
CA LYS A 323 15.61 30.07 12.79
C LYS A 323 14.13 30.37 13.02
N GLY A 324 13.31 29.32 12.99
CA GLY A 324 11.97 29.31 13.55
C GLY A 324 12.01 29.37 15.07
N ILE A 325 11.17 30.25 15.60
CA ILE A 325 11.03 30.69 16.99
C ILE A 325 10.45 29.57 17.89
N SER A 326 11.04 29.42 19.09
CA SER A 326 10.46 28.79 20.28
C SER A 326 9.33 29.63 20.87
#